data_AF-A0A2V7WGJ0-F1
#
_entry.id   AF-A0A2V7WGJ0-F1
#
_cell.length_a   1.000
_cell.length_b   1.000
_cell.length_c   1.000
_cell.angle_alpha   90.00
_cell.angle_beta   90.00
_cell.angle_gamma   90.00
#
_symmetry.space_group_name_H-M   'P 1'
#
loop_
_entity.id
_entity.type
_entity.pdbx_description
1 polymer ?
#
loop_
_entity_poly.entity_id
_entity_poly.type
_entity_poly.pdbx_seq_one_letter_code
_entity_poly.pdbx_strand_id
1 'polypeptide(L)' 'MGEVYRARDLRLGREVAVKVLPDHLARDPDSLARFEREARAVAALAHPNILDIHDFGNEGGIEYLV' A
#
# COMPACT_ATOMS: atom_id res chain seq x y z
N MET A 1 5.34 9.19 -1.60
CA MET A 1 5.68 8.59 -0.29
C MET A 1 4.47 8.83 0.60
N GLY A 2 3.93 7.76 1.17
CA GLY A 2 2.62 7.74 1.83
C GLY A 2 2.71 7.64 3.34
N GLU A 3 1.55 7.67 4.00
CA GLU A 3 1.41 7.49 5.45
C GLU A 3 1.18 6.01 5.75
N VAL A 4 1.78 5.49 6.82
CA VAL A 4 1.65 4.08 7.23
C VAL A 4 0.92 4.00 8.56
N TYR A 5 -0.15 3.22 8.59
CA TYR A 5 -0.98 3.00 9.76
C TYR A 5 -0.91 1.55 10.21
N ARG A 6 -1.00 1.33 11.53
CA ARG A 6 -1.34 0.01 12.06
C ARG A 6 -2.85 -0.16 11.94
N ALA A 7 -3.29 -1.27 11.33
CA ALA A 7 -4.69 -1.62 11.20
C ALA A 7 -4.91 -3.09 11.56
N ARG A 8 -6.18 -3.47 11.68
CA ARG A 8 -6.60 -4.85 11.87
C ARG A 8 -7.40 -5.31 10.66
N ASP A 9 -6.91 -6.34 9.99
CA ASP A 9 -7.67 -7.03 8.94
C ASP A 9 -8.84 -7.79 9.61
N LEU A 10 -10.06 -7.31 9.40
CA LEU A 10 -11.25 -7.90 10.01
C LEU A 10 -11.66 -9.23 9.38
N ARG A 11 -11.22 -9.52 8.15
CA ARG A 11 -11.52 -10.79 7.45
C ARG A 11 -10.67 -11.92 7.99
N LEU A 12 -9.39 -11.63 8.24
CA LEU A 12 -8.39 -12.62 8.67
C LEU A 12 -8.03 -12.52 10.17
N GLY A 13 -8.49 -11.47 10.86
CA GLY A 13 -8.30 -11.28 12.30
C GLY A 13 -6.88 -10.93 12.73
N ARG A 14 -6.02 -10.42 11.83
CA ARG A 14 -4.60 -10.14 12.07
C ARG A 14 -4.28 -8.64 12.02
N GLU A 15 -3.23 -8.22 12.71
CA GLU A 15 -2.68 -6.87 12.57
C GLU A 15 -1.90 -6.75 11.25
N VAL A 16 -2.04 -5.61 10.57
CA VAL A 16 -1.39 -5.31 9.30
C VAL A 16 -0.88 -3.86 9.30
N ALA A 17 0.09 -3.57 8.46
CA ALA A 17 0.44 -2.21 8.10
C ALA A 17 -0.38 -1.82 6.87
N VAL A 18 -0.94 -0.61 6.84
CA VAL A 18 -1.63 -0.08 5.67
C VAL A 18 -0.93 1.21 5.28
N LYS A 19 -0.34 1.24 4.10
CA LYS A 19 0.25 2.44 3.54
C LYS A 19 -0.72 3.07 2.57
N VAL A 20 -1.09 4.33 2.82
CA VAL A 20 -2.02 5.10 1.99
C VAL A 20 -1.30 6.23 1.27
N LEU A 21 -1.78 6.60 0.09
CA LEU A 21 -1.36 7.82 -0.61
C LEU A 21 -2.31 8.97 -0.24
N PRO A 22 -1.85 10.00 0.51
CA PRO A 22 -2.70 11.13 0.85
C PRO A 22 -3.27 11.85 -0.38
N ASP A 23 -4.51 12.33 -0.30
CA ASP A 23 -5.24 12.97 -1.41
C ASP A 23 -4.45 14.08 -2.13
N HIS A 24 -3.68 14.87 -1.38
CA HIS A 24 -2.90 15.96 -1.96
C HIS A 24 -1.75 15.46 -2.86
N LEU A 25 -1.23 14.26 -2.60
CA LEU A 25 -0.24 13.59 -3.44
C LEU A 25 -0.89 12.73 -4.53
N ALA A 26 -2.09 12.19 -4.29
CA ALA A 26 -2.82 11.41 -5.30
C ALA A 26 -3.18 12.23 -6.55
N ARG A 27 -3.24 13.56 -6.43
CA ARG A 27 -3.45 14.49 -7.56
C ARG A 27 -2.20 14.72 -8.41
N ASP A 28 -1.03 14.31 -7.94
CA ASP A 28 0.22 14.36 -8.69
C ASP A 28 0.44 13.01 -9.41
N PRO A 29 0.37 12.97 -10.76
CA PRO A 29 0.53 11.74 -11.53
C PRO A 29 1.85 11.02 -11.25
N ASP A 30 2.93 11.75 -10.97
CA ASP A 30 4.24 11.16 -10.69
C ASP A 30 4.26 10.45 -9.33
N SER A 31 3.54 10.99 -8.35
CA SER A 31 3.38 10.39 -7.03
C SER A 31 2.54 9.11 -7.11
N LEU A 32 1.45 9.11 -7.89
CA LEU A 32 0.62 7.93 -8.13
C LEU A 32 1.41 6.83 -8.85
N ALA A 33 2.08 7.16 -9.96
CA ALA A 33 2.88 6.20 -10.72
C ALA A 33 4.02 5.60 -9.88
N ARG A 34 4.61 6.39 -8.96
CA ARG A 34 5.62 5.89 -8.03
C ARG A 34 5.01 4.93 -7.00
N PHE A 35 3.84 5.24 -6.47
CA PHE A 35 3.13 4.38 -5.51
C PHE A 35 2.82 3.00 -6.12
N GLU A 36 2.27 2.97 -7.34
CA GLU A 36 2.02 1.73 -8.07
C GLU A 36 3.30 0.95 -8.36
N ARG A 37 4.38 1.65 -8.75
CA ARG A 37 5.67 1.01 -9.04
C ARG A 37 6.30 0.37 -7.80
N GLU A 38 6.22 1.05 -6.65
CA GLU A 38 6.67 0.50 -5.36
C GLU A 38 5.92 -0.78 -5.02
N ALA A 39 4.59 -0.79 -5.15
CA ALA A 39 3.77 -1.98 -4.90
C ALA A 39 4.15 -3.14 -5.83
N ARG A 40 4.24 -2.89 -7.14
CA ARG A 40 4.63 -3.94 -8.11
C ARG A 40 6.03 -4.48 -7.87
N ALA A 41 6.98 -3.62 -7.49
CA ALA A 41 8.35 -4.03 -7.23
C ALA A 41 8.45 -4.97 -6.03
N VAL A 42 7.76 -4.67 -4.93
CA VAL A 42 7.76 -5.52 -3.73
C VAL A 42 6.98 -6.81 -3.97
N ALA A 43 5.82 -6.74 -4.65
CA ALA A 43 5.01 -7.93 -4.97
C ALA A 43 5.73 -8.94 -5.89
N ALA A 44 6.76 -8.50 -6.63
CA ALA A 44 7.58 -9.38 -7.46
C ALA A 44 8.71 -10.09 -6.69
N LEU A 45 8.91 -9.77 -5.41
CA LEU A 45 9.97 -10.33 -4.56
C LEU A 45 9.37 -11.34 -3.59
N ALA A 46 10.00 -12.49 -3.44
CA ALA A 46 9.66 -13.49 -2.43
C ALA A 46 10.93 -13.86 -1.65
N HIS A 47 11.08 -13.32 -0.45
CA HIS A 47 12.28 -13.51 0.37
C HIS A 47 11.98 -13.30 1.86
N PRO A 48 12.51 -14.14 2.78
CA PRO A 48 12.18 -14.06 4.21
C PRO A 48 12.51 -12.73 4.91
N ASN A 49 13.38 -11.91 4.32
CA ASN A 49 13.75 -10.58 4.85
C ASN A 49 13.11 -9.41 4.09
N ILE A 50 12.11 -9.68 3.24
CA ILE A 50 11.33 -8.68 2.52
C ILE A 50 9.88 -8.88 2.92
N LEU A 51 9.18 -7.79 3.21
CA LEU A 51 7.77 -7.83 3.54
C LEU A 51 6.94 -8.18 2.30
N ASP A 52 5.93 -9.04 2.49
CA ASP A 52 4.96 -9.36 1.44
C ASP A 52 3.87 -8.29 1.37
N ILE A 53 3.36 -8.05 0.16
CA ILE A 53 2.12 -7.29 -0.04
C ILE A 53 0.94 -8.26 0.00
N HIS A 54 -0.02 -7.95 0.85
CA HIS A 54 -1.25 -8.70 1.03
C HIS A 54 -2.40 -8.16 0.16
N ASP A 55 -2.44 -6.85 -0.09
CA ASP A 55 -3.49 -6.22 -0.88
C ASP A 55 -3.01 -4.88 -1.48
N PHE A 56 -3.62 -4.45 -2.59
CA PHE A 56 -3.35 -3.15 -3.21
C PHE A 56 -4.59 -2.69 -3.98
N GLY A 57 -4.99 -1.44 -3.82
CA GLY A 57 -6.10 -0.89 -4.59
C GLY A 57 -6.48 0.53 -4.20
N ASN A 58 -7.66 0.93 -4.65
CA ASN A 58 -8.28 2.21 -4.34
C ASN A 58 -9.59 1.96 -3.60
N GLU A 59 -9.79 2.62 -2.46
CA GLU A 59 -11.05 2.59 -1.71
C GLU A 59 -11.48 4.03 -1.42
N GLY A 60 -12.68 4.43 -1.88
CA GLY A 60 -13.20 5.77 -1.64
C GLY A 60 -12.32 6.91 -2.18
N GLY A 61 -11.50 6.66 -3.21
CA GLY A 61 -10.55 7.63 -3.76
C GLY A 61 -9.18 7.63 -3.09
N ILE A 62 -8.97 6.79 -2.07
CA ILE A 62 -7.69 6.65 -1.37
C ILE A 62 -6.97 5.42 -1.92
N GLU A 63 -5.79 5.63 -2.49
CA GLU A 63 -4.90 4.53 -2.87
C GLU A 63 -4.26 3.93 -1.62
N TYR A 64 -4.27 2.60 -1.53
CA TYR A 64 -3.71 1.86 -0.40
C TYR A 64 -2.92 0.64 -0.85
N LEU A 65 -2.01 0.20 0.02
CA LEU A 65 -1.38 -1.11 -0.02
C LEU A 65 -1.29 -1.66 1.40
N VAL A 66 -1.47 -2.96 1.54
CA VAL A 66 -1.42 -3.71 2.80
C VAL A 66 -0.26 -4.68 2.75
#